data_AF-A0A8S9VCV7-F1
#
_entry.id   AF-A0A8S9VCV7-F1
#
_cell.length_a   1.000
_cell.length_b   1.000
_cell.length_c   1.000
_cell.angle_alpha   90.00
_cell.angle_beta   90.00
_cell.angle_gamma   90.00
#
_symmetry.space_group_name_H-M   'P 1'
#
loop_
_entity.id
_entity.type
_entity.pdbx_description
1 polymer ?
#
loop_
_entity_poly.entity_id
_entity_poly.type
_entity_poly.pdbx_seq_one_letter_code
_entity_poly.pdbx_strand_id
1 'polypeptide(L)'
;MPRRGVDPTYSNTTFGMWYLGFLALCSVLSFGRALTIIESCVRSSQNMHDELFRRVLKAPVTQYFDVTPMGQILNRFSNDLDQMDTMLPQEYQLLLQNVSLAFGALAVSALASYWIALTYIPIFAMFLFIGQYFKKTSSEIKRLEGVTRTPVYNLFSETLSGLATIRAFCMRDNFIELNRRSLVSHSA
;
A
#
# COMPACT_ATOMS: atom_id res chain seq x y z
N MET A 1 24.66 -15.07 63.24
CA MET A 1 23.56 -14.11 63.01
C MET A 1 23.19 -14.15 61.53
N PRO A 2 22.02 -14.69 61.13
CA PRO A 2 21.64 -14.77 59.73
C PRO A 2 21.09 -13.41 59.26
N ARG A 3 21.58 -12.89 58.13
CA ARG A 3 21.05 -11.68 57.48
C ARG A 3 19.64 -11.98 56.95
N ARG A 4 18.61 -11.59 57.70
CA ARG A 4 17.22 -11.45 57.21
C ARG A 4 17.16 -10.18 56.37
N GLY A 5 16.85 -10.30 55.07
CA GLY A 5 16.65 -9.12 54.23
C GLY A 5 16.57 -9.33 52.72
N VAL A 6 16.22 -10.51 52.22
CA VAL A 6 15.83 -10.67 50.81
C VAL A 6 14.40 -11.17 50.80
N ASP A 7 13.45 -10.27 50.55
CA ASP A 7 12.06 -10.64 50.35
C ASP A 7 11.97 -11.57 49.12
N PRO A 8 11.46 -12.81 49.25
CA PRO A 8 11.39 -13.77 48.16
C PRO A 8 10.42 -13.33 47.04
N THR A 9 9.61 -12.31 47.30
CA THR A 9 8.68 -11.69 46.34
C THR A 9 9.40 -10.98 45.19
N TYR A 10 10.65 -10.56 45.36
CA TYR A 10 11.47 -9.90 44.34
C TYR A 10 12.58 -10.79 43.80
N SER A 11 12.27 -12.06 43.53
CA SER A 11 13.23 -12.95 42.88
C SER A 11 13.29 -12.68 41.38
N ASN A 12 14.51 -12.49 40.83
CA ASN A 12 14.76 -12.29 39.40
C ASN A 12 14.08 -13.36 38.53
N THR A 13 13.85 -14.56 39.08
CA THR A 13 13.13 -15.66 38.42
C THR A 13 11.65 -15.36 38.20
N THR A 14 10.99 -14.66 39.12
CA THR A 14 9.56 -14.29 39.00
C THR A 14 9.36 -13.23 37.91
N PHE A 15 10.24 -12.22 37.87
CA PHE A 15 10.24 -11.24 36.77
C PHE A 15 10.53 -11.89 35.41
N GLY A 16 11.48 -12.82 35.37
CA GLY A 16 11.76 -13.61 34.17
C GLY A 16 10.55 -14.40 33.68
N MET A 17 9.80 -15.04 34.60
CA MET A 17 8.58 -15.77 34.26
C MET A 17 7.47 -14.84 33.71
N TRP A 18 7.28 -13.65 34.30
CA TRP A 18 6.34 -12.66 33.76
C TRP A 18 6.73 -12.20 32.35
N TYR A 19 8.01 -11.90 32.12
CA TYR A 19 8.50 -11.48 30.81
C TYR A 19 8.32 -12.58 29.75
N LEU A 20 8.63 -13.83 30.10
CA LEU A 20 8.38 -14.99 29.22
C LEU A 20 6.88 -15.17 28.93
N GLY A 21 6.02 -14.97 29.93
CA GLY A 21 4.57 -14.99 29.75
C GLY A 21 4.09 -13.92 28.76
N PHE A 22 4.58 -12.68 28.87
CA PHE A 22 4.27 -11.61 27.93
C PHE A 22 4.79 -11.91 26.52
N LEU A 23 6.01 -12.45 26.37
CA LEU A 23 6.54 -12.84 25.07
C LEU A 23 5.72 -13.96 24.42
N ALA A 24 5.33 -14.98 25.19
CA ALA A 24 4.47 -16.05 24.70
C ALA A 24 3.11 -15.51 24.26
N LEU A 25 2.49 -14.63 25.07
CA LEU A 25 1.22 -13.98 24.73
C LEU A 25 1.34 -13.15 23.45
N CYS A 26 2.37 -12.30 23.33
CA CYS A 26 2.63 -11.51 22.12
C CYS A 26 2.81 -12.39 20.89
N SER A 27 3.48 -13.54 21.03
CA SER A 27 3.70 -14.48 19.93
C SER A 27 2.38 -15.12 19.48
N VAL A 28 1.56 -15.57 20.42
CA VAL A 28 0.22 -16.13 20.14
C VAL A 28 -0.68 -15.10 19.48
N LEU A 29 -0.72 -13.87 19.99
CA LEU A 29 -1.51 -12.78 19.39
C LEU A 29 -1.02 -12.40 18.00
N SER A 30 0.31 -12.38 17.78
CA SER A 30 0.89 -12.10 16.46
C SER A 30 0.53 -13.18 15.44
N PHE A 31 0.55 -14.44 15.86
CA PHE A 31 0.13 -15.56 15.03
C PHE A 31 -1.39 -15.52 14.75
N GLY A 32 -2.21 -15.27 15.78
CA GLY A 32 -3.65 -15.09 15.63
C GLY A 32 -4.00 -13.96 14.66
N ARG A 33 -3.31 -12.81 14.77
CA ARG A 33 -3.45 -11.70 13.82
C ARG A 33 -3.15 -12.15 12.38
N ALA A 34 -2.05 -12.88 12.16
CA ALA A 34 -1.69 -13.36 10.83
C ALA A 34 -2.80 -14.24 10.24
N LEU A 35 -3.35 -15.18 11.02
CA LEU A 35 -4.47 -16.02 10.59
C LEU A 35 -5.71 -15.19 10.24
N THR A 36 -6.09 -14.23 11.10
CA THR A 36 -7.27 -13.39 10.84
C THR A 36 -7.14 -12.54 9.58
N ILE A 37 -5.92 -12.07 9.25
CA ILE A 37 -5.66 -11.30 8.03
C ILE A 37 -5.81 -12.20 6.80
N ILE A 38 -5.24 -13.40 6.84
CA ILE A 38 -5.35 -14.37 5.73
C ILE A 38 -6.82 -14.73 5.48
N GLU A 39 -7.55 -15.11 6.51
CA GLU A 39 -8.99 -15.42 6.42
C GLU A 39 -9.80 -14.24 5.87
N SER A 40 -9.53 -13.03 6.36
CA SER A 40 -10.22 -11.81 5.89
C SER A 40 -9.91 -11.51 4.43
N CYS A 41 -8.66 -11.70 4.00
CA CYS A 41 -8.23 -11.50 2.62
C CYS A 41 -8.96 -12.48 1.69
N VAL A 42 -8.87 -13.79 1.98
CA VAL A 42 -9.51 -14.83 1.17
C VAL A 42 -11.02 -14.61 1.08
N ARG A 43 -11.68 -14.29 2.19
CA ARG A 43 -13.11 -14.03 2.20
C ARG A 43 -13.50 -12.79 1.40
N SER A 44 -12.69 -11.74 1.47
CA SER A 44 -12.91 -10.51 0.69
C SER A 44 -12.74 -10.79 -0.80
N SER A 45 -11.77 -11.62 -1.18
CA SER A 45 -11.50 -12.03 -2.56
C SER A 45 -12.64 -12.81 -3.17
N GLN A 46 -13.09 -13.84 -2.47
CA GLN A 46 -14.24 -14.64 -2.89
C GLN A 46 -15.48 -13.77 -3.05
N ASN A 47 -15.76 -12.89 -2.09
CA ASN A 47 -16.91 -12.00 -2.16
C ASN A 47 -16.83 -11.02 -3.33
N MET A 48 -15.65 -10.44 -3.59
CA MET A 48 -15.46 -9.52 -4.71
C MET A 48 -15.54 -10.24 -6.06
N HIS A 49 -14.93 -11.41 -6.18
CA HIS A 49 -15.01 -12.26 -7.36
C HIS A 49 -16.46 -12.66 -7.66
N ASP A 50 -17.21 -13.13 -6.65
CA ASP A 50 -18.60 -13.57 -6.81
C ASP A 50 -19.53 -12.41 -7.20
N GLU A 51 -19.34 -11.22 -6.61
CA GLU A 51 -20.12 -10.05 -6.97
C GLU A 51 -19.77 -9.56 -8.39
N LEU A 52 -18.49 -9.48 -8.75
CA LEU A 52 -18.07 -9.15 -10.11
C LEU A 52 -18.65 -10.13 -11.13
N PHE A 53 -18.55 -11.43 -10.85
CA PHE A 53 -19.06 -12.48 -11.73
C PHE A 53 -20.58 -12.37 -11.90
N ARG A 54 -21.31 -12.17 -10.80
CA ARG A 54 -22.76 -11.95 -10.83
C ARG A 54 -23.15 -10.71 -11.63
N ARG A 55 -22.39 -9.61 -11.52
CA ARG A 55 -22.63 -8.37 -12.25
C ARG A 55 -22.39 -8.54 -13.74
N VAL A 56 -21.33 -9.24 -14.12
CA VAL A 56 -21.00 -9.51 -15.52
C VAL A 56 -22.06 -10.40 -16.16
N LEU A 57 -22.52 -11.46 -15.48
CA LEU A 57 -23.59 -12.32 -15.98
C LEU A 57 -24.94 -11.59 -16.17
N LYS A 58 -25.20 -10.56 -15.37
CA LYS A 58 -26.42 -9.74 -15.48
C LYS A 58 -26.30 -8.60 -16.49
N ALA A 59 -25.12 -8.37 -17.05
CA ALA A 59 -24.91 -7.27 -17.98
C ALA A 59 -25.59 -7.57 -19.34
N PRO A 60 -26.21 -6.57 -19.98
CA PRO A 60 -26.87 -6.75 -21.28
C PRO A 60 -25.84 -7.05 -22.38
N VAL A 61 -26.08 -8.13 -23.15
CA VAL A 61 -25.19 -8.59 -24.25
C VAL A 61 -24.93 -7.46 -25.25
N THR A 62 -25.98 -6.81 -25.72
CA THR A 62 -25.92 -5.84 -26.82
C THR A 62 -25.26 -4.51 -26.47
N GLN A 63 -25.18 -4.15 -25.19
CA GLN A 63 -24.67 -2.84 -24.76
C GLN A 63 -23.32 -2.95 -24.04
N TYR A 64 -23.08 -4.05 -23.33
CA TYR A 64 -21.85 -4.23 -22.57
C TYR A 64 -20.84 -5.11 -23.30
N PHE A 65 -21.26 -6.26 -23.82
CA PHE A 65 -20.34 -7.24 -24.42
C PHE A 65 -19.98 -6.94 -25.88
N ASP A 66 -20.83 -6.21 -26.60
CA ASP A 66 -20.53 -5.76 -27.97
C ASP A 66 -19.56 -4.56 -27.99
N VAL A 67 -19.54 -3.76 -26.93
CA VAL A 67 -18.71 -2.53 -26.83
C VAL A 67 -17.41 -2.79 -26.08
N THR A 68 -17.40 -3.71 -25.11
CA THR A 68 -16.26 -3.95 -24.22
C THR A 68 -15.52 -5.22 -24.64
N PRO A 69 -14.23 -5.15 -25.02
CA PRO A 69 -13.45 -6.33 -25.37
C PRO A 69 -13.38 -7.32 -24.20
N MET A 70 -13.59 -8.61 -24.46
CA MET A 70 -13.50 -9.67 -23.44
C MET A 70 -12.15 -9.66 -22.70
N GLY A 71 -11.06 -9.27 -23.37
CA GLY A 71 -9.74 -9.12 -22.77
C GLY A 71 -9.67 -8.06 -21.67
N GLN A 72 -10.43 -6.96 -21.76
CA GLN A 72 -10.48 -5.95 -20.68
C GLN A 72 -11.22 -6.47 -19.45
N ILE A 73 -12.29 -7.23 -19.65
CA ILE A 73 -13.05 -7.85 -18.56
C ILE A 73 -12.15 -8.85 -17.83
N LEU A 74 -11.45 -9.71 -18.58
CA LEU A 74 -10.50 -10.65 -18.00
C LEU A 74 -9.36 -9.95 -17.28
N ASN A 75 -8.80 -8.88 -17.85
CA ASN A 75 -7.73 -8.12 -17.22
C ASN A 75 -8.17 -7.48 -15.89
N ARG A 76 -9.42 -7.00 -15.79
CA ARG A 76 -9.96 -6.52 -14.51
C ARG A 76 -10.13 -7.67 -13.50
N PHE A 77 -10.67 -8.81 -13.92
CA PHE A 77 -10.77 -9.98 -13.04
C PHE A 77 -9.40 -10.42 -12.53
N SER A 78 -8.41 -10.57 -13.40
CA SER A 78 -7.08 -11.03 -12.97
C SER A 78 -6.33 -9.96 -12.19
N ASN A 79 -6.17 -8.76 -12.75
CA ASN A 79 -5.30 -7.74 -12.17
C ASN A 79 -5.91 -7.06 -10.95
N ASP A 80 -7.21 -6.75 -10.95
CA ASP A 80 -7.83 -6.06 -9.81
C ASP A 80 -8.01 -7.01 -8.62
N LEU A 81 -8.29 -8.31 -8.85
CA LEU A 81 -8.30 -9.31 -7.78
C LEU A 81 -6.88 -9.57 -7.24
N ASP A 82 -5.87 -9.67 -8.11
CA ASP A 82 -4.48 -9.84 -7.66
C ASP A 82 -4.02 -8.68 -6.76
N GLN A 83 -4.34 -7.43 -7.14
CA GLN A 83 -4.05 -6.26 -6.31
C GLN A 83 -4.76 -6.30 -4.96
N MET A 84 -5.99 -6.83 -4.93
CA MET A 84 -6.77 -6.95 -3.70
C MET A 84 -6.29 -8.09 -2.80
N ASP A 85 -5.73 -9.15 -3.39
CA ASP A 85 -5.23 -10.33 -2.67
C ASP A 85 -3.81 -10.16 -2.14
N THR A 86 -2.99 -9.37 -2.84
CA THR A 86 -1.55 -9.27 -2.55
C THR A 86 -1.17 -7.90 -1.98
N MET A 87 -1.44 -6.82 -2.72
CA MET A 87 -0.99 -5.48 -2.33
C MET A 87 -1.80 -4.89 -1.18
N LEU A 88 -3.13 -4.95 -1.26
CA LEU A 88 -3.99 -4.32 -0.24
C LEU A 88 -3.76 -4.88 1.18
N PRO A 89 -3.67 -6.20 1.41
CA PRO A 89 -3.43 -6.75 2.75
C PRO A 89 -2.06 -6.36 3.29
N GLN A 90 -1.04 -6.33 2.43
CA GLN A 90 0.31 -5.93 2.80
C GLN A 90 0.36 -4.46 3.26
N GLU A 91 -0.19 -3.55 2.47
CA GLU A 91 -0.24 -2.12 2.81
C GLU A 91 -1.10 -1.87 4.05
N TYR A 92 -2.22 -2.57 4.18
CA TYR A 92 -3.09 -2.48 5.36
C TYR A 92 -2.38 -2.97 6.63
N GLN A 93 -1.65 -4.08 6.55
CA GLN A 93 -0.86 -4.61 7.67
C GLN A 93 0.23 -3.62 8.10
N LEU A 94 0.93 -3.02 7.13
CA LEU A 94 1.96 -2.02 7.40
C LEU A 94 1.37 -0.76 8.05
N LEU A 95 0.23 -0.29 7.54
CA LEU A 95 -0.49 0.85 8.12
C LEU A 95 -0.87 0.58 9.59
N LEU A 96 -1.52 -0.56 9.86
CA LEU A 96 -1.91 -0.94 11.22
C LEU A 96 -0.71 -1.06 12.15
N GLN A 97 0.39 -1.65 11.68
CA GLN A 97 1.62 -1.78 12.45
C GLN A 97 2.19 -0.40 12.82
N ASN A 98 2.31 0.50 11.84
CA ASN A 98 2.86 1.83 12.06
C ASN A 98 1.98 2.67 12.99
N VAL A 99 0.65 2.63 12.82
CA VAL A 99 -0.29 3.33 13.70
C VAL A 99 -0.21 2.78 15.13
N SER A 100 -0.16 1.46 15.28
CA SER A 100 -0.06 0.81 16.60
C SER A 100 1.26 1.14 17.30
N LEU A 101 2.37 1.14 16.55
CA LEU A 101 3.69 1.48 17.07
C LEU A 101 3.74 2.95 17.49
N ALA A 102 3.23 3.85 16.66
CA ALA A 102 3.16 5.28 16.98
C ALA A 102 2.31 5.52 18.23
N PHE A 103 1.11 4.92 18.31
CA PHE A 103 0.25 5.04 19.47
C PHE A 103 0.90 4.48 20.73
N GLY A 104 1.51 3.30 20.66
CA GLY A 104 2.23 2.69 21.79
C GLY A 104 3.39 3.56 22.28
N ALA A 105 4.20 4.10 21.35
CA ALA A 105 5.29 4.99 21.68
C ALA A 105 4.81 6.28 22.36
N LEU A 106 3.76 6.91 21.82
CA LEU A 106 3.15 8.12 22.39
C LEU A 106 2.52 7.87 23.77
N ALA A 107 1.89 6.70 23.96
CA ALA A 107 1.29 6.35 25.24
C ALA A 107 2.36 6.14 26.32
N VAL A 108 3.42 5.37 26.02
CA VAL A 108 4.52 5.10 26.96
C VAL A 108 5.25 6.38 27.34
N SER A 109 5.55 7.26 26.39
CA SER A 109 6.21 8.54 26.65
C SER A 109 5.34 9.52 27.44
N ALA A 110 4.03 9.56 27.18
CA ALA A 110 3.09 10.38 27.93
C ALA A 110 2.94 9.91 29.38
N LEU A 111 2.95 8.59 29.61
CA LEU A 111 2.94 8.01 30.97
C LEU A 111 4.25 8.29 31.73
N ALA A 112 5.38 8.37 31.02
CA ALA A 112 6.67 8.68 31.65
C ALA A 112 6.74 10.12 32.17
N SER A 113 6.17 11.11 31.46
CA SER A 113 6.10 12.49 31.92
C SER A 113 4.97 13.29 31.27
N TYR A 114 4.14 13.92 32.10
CA TYR A 114 3.05 14.79 31.64
C TYR A 114 3.53 15.98 30.79
N TRP A 115 4.74 16.49 31.03
CA TRP A 115 5.32 17.59 30.25
C TRP A 115 5.60 17.22 28.79
N ILE A 116 5.93 15.95 28.54
CA ILE A 116 6.13 15.43 27.17
C ILE A 116 4.79 15.38 26.43
N ALA A 117 3.72 14.95 27.11
CA ALA A 117 2.39 14.90 26.53
C ALA A 117 1.90 16.29 26.06
N LEU A 118 2.19 17.34 26.83
CA LEU A 118 1.86 18.72 26.44
C LEU A 118 2.54 19.14 25.13
N THR A 119 3.76 18.66 24.90
CA THR A 119 4.55 18.96 23.69
C THR A 119 3.96 18.29 22.44
N TYR A 120 3.18 17.22 22.58
CA TYR A 120 2.53 16.57 21.43
C TYR A 120 1.41 17.38 20.80
N ILE A 121 0.76 18.28 21.54
CA ILE A 121 -0.33 19.10 21.02
C ILE A 121 0.12 19.98 19.84
N PRO A 122 1.18 20.82 19.96
CA PRO A 122 1.64 21.63 18.83
C PRO A 122 2.25 20.79 17.70
N ILE A 123 2.94 19.69 18.01
CA ILE A 123 3.52 18.79 17.01
C ILE A 123 2.40 18.13 16.18
N PHE A 124 1.34 17.65 16.84
CA PHE A 124 0.21 17.01 16.17
C PHE A 124 -0.56 18.01 15.30
N ALA A 125 -0.77 19.24 15.77
CA ALA A 125 -1.37 20.30 14.96
C ALA A 125 -0.53 20.62 13.70
N MET A 126 0.79 20.74 13.85
CA MET A 126 1.71 20.93 12.72
C MET A 126 1.69 19.72 11.77
N PHE A 127 1.66 18.49 12.30
CA PHE A 127 1.58 17.27 11.51
C PHE A 127 0.29 17.23 10.67
N LEU A 128 -0.86 17.58 11.24
CA LEU A 128 -2.12 17.64 10.50
C LEU A 128 -2.08 18.69 9.39
N PHE A 129 -1.51 19.86 9.67
CA PHE A 129 -1.34 20.91 8.66
C PHE A 129 -0.47 20.40 7.51
N ILE A 130 0.76 19.99 7.79
CA ILE A 130 1.71 19.47 6.79
C ILE A 130 1.12 18.27 6.05
N GLY A 131 0.45 17.35 6.76
CA GLY A 131 -0.16 16.17 6.17
C GLY A 131 -1.25 16.50 5.14
N GLN A 132 -2.07 17.53 5.37
CA GLN A 132 -3.05 17.98 4.40
C GLN A 132 -2.41 18.58 3.14
N TYR A 133 -1.35 19.39 3.30
CA TYR A 133 -0.60 19.92 2.16
C TYR A 133 0.08 18.79 1.39
N PHE A 134 0.78 17.90 2.09
CA PHE A 134 1.48 16.78 1.49
C PHE A 134 0.53 15.86 0.73
N LYS A 135 -0.62 15.48 1.31
CA LYS A 135 -1.61 14.63 0.63
C LYS A 135 -2.09 15.25 -0.68
N LYS A 136 -2.45 16.54 -0.68
CA LYS A 136 -2.87 17.25 -1.90
C LYS A 136 -1.75 17.29 -2.93
N THR A 137 -0.55 17.70 -2.52
CA THR A 137 0.62 17.81 -3.40
C THR A 137 1.01 16.44 -3.97
N SER A 138 1.06 15.38 -3.16
CA SER A 138 1.40 14.02 -3.63
C SER A 138 0.38 13.48 -4.63
N SER A 139 -0.92 13.74 -4.43
CA SER A 139 -1.95 13.36 -5.40
C SER A 139 -1.76 14.09 -6.73
N GLU A 140 -1.44 15.39 -6.71
CA GLU A 140 -1.17 16.15 -7.92
C GLU A 140 0.12 15.71 -8.61
N ILE A 141 1.19 15.43 -7.86
CA ILE A 141 2.44 14.90 -8.41
C ILE A 141 2.20 13.54 -9.08
N LYS A 142 1.47 12.61 -8.45
CA LYS A 142 1.11 11.33 -9.07
C LYS A 142 0.29 11.51 -10.35
N ARG A 143 -0.64 12.48 -10.36
CA ARG A 143 -1.41 12.82 -11.56
C ARG A 143 -0.52 13.35 -12.67
N LEU A 144 0.40 14.25 -12.33
CA LEU A 144 1.36 14.82 -13.28
C LEU A 144 2.30 13.75 -13.83
N GLU A 145 2.85 12.87 -12.98
CA GLU A 145 3.66 11.73 -13.38
C GLU A 145 2.90 10.82 -14.37
N GLY A 146 1.61 10.58 -14.11
CA GLY A 146 0.74 9.85 -15.04
C GLY A 146 0.63 10.52 -16.40
N VAL A 147 0.24 11.80 -16.44
CA VAL A 147 0.06 12.57 -17.68
C VAL A 147 1.36 12.69 -18.48
N THR A 148 2.50 12.84 -17.81
CA THR A 148 3.82 12.99 -18.43
C THR A 148 4.35 11.67 -19.00
N ARG A 149 4.04 10.52 -18.39
CA ARG A 149 4.48 9.20 -18.89
C ARG A 149 3.68 8.70 -20.08
N THR A 150 2.37 8.96 -20.13
CA THR A 150 1.48 8.48 -21.20
C THR A 150 1.96 8.81 -22.63
N PRO A 151 2.38 10.05 -22.99
CA PRO A 151 2.79 10.37 -24.36
C PRO A 151 4.03 9.59 -24.80
N VAL A 152 4.97 9.33 -23.89
CA VAL A 152 6.18 8.52 -24.18
C VAL A 152 5.79 7.08 -24.50
N TYR A 153 4.89 6.48 -23.71
CA TYR A 153 4.38 5.13 -24.00
C TYR A 153 3.59 5.07 -25.31
N ASN A 154 2.78 6.08 -25.61
CA ASN A 154 2.01 6.16 -26.86
C ASN A 154 2.95 6.24 -28.08
N LEU A 155 3.95 7.12 -28.05
CA LEU A 155 4.92 7.27 -29.14
C LEU A 155 5.72 5.98 -29.36
N PHE A 156 6.11 5.31 -28.26
CA PHE A 156 6.80 4.03 -28.34
C PHE A 156 5.92 2.94 -28.97
N SER A 157 4.65 2.85 -28.55
CA SER A 157 3.69 1.90 -29.12
C SER A 157 3.43 2.18 -30.61
N GLU A 158 3.28 3.44 -31.00
CA GLU A 158 3.09 3.85 -32.40
C GLU A 158 4.31 3.48 -33.26
N THR A 159 5.52 3.71 -32.74
CA THR A 159 6.76 3.34 -33.41
C THR A 159 6.88 1.83 -33.61
N LEU A 160 6.47 1.02 -32.62
CA LEU A 160 6.47 -0.44 -32.71
C LEU A 160 5.48 -0.95 -33.76
N SER A 161 4.24 -0.43 -33.75
CA SER A 161 3.22 -0.80 -34.75
C SER A 161 3.58 -0.33 -36.16
N GLY A 162 4.20 0.85 -36.30
CA GLY A 162 4.58 1.46 -37.57
C GLY A 162 5.98 1.10 -38.07
N LEU A 163 6.70 0.18 -37.42
CA LEU A 163 8.13 -0.06 -37.64
C LEU A 163 8.47 -0.40 -39.10
N ALA A 164 7.63 -1.19 -39.76
CA ALA A 164 7.82 -1.56 -41.17
C ALA A 164 7.71 -0.35 -42.09
N THR A 165 6.71 0.50 -41.87
CA THR A 165 6.51 1.76 -42.61
C THR A 165 7.68 2.73 -42.39
N ILE A 166 8.10 2.92 -41.14
CA ILE A 166 9.24 3.80 -40.81
C ILE A 166 10.53 3.35 -41.51
N ARG A 167 10.77 2.04 -41.59
CA ARG A 167 11.91 1.49 -42.34
C ARG A 167 11.76 1.66 -43.84
N ALA A 168 10.56 1.43 -44.39
CA ALA A 168 10.30 1.58 -45.83
C ALA A 168 10.49 3.03 -46.31
N PHE A 169 10.16 4.03 -45.47
CA PHE A 169 10.34 5.44 -45.78
C PHE A 169 11.69 6.02 -45.29
N CYS A 170 12.60 5.18 -44.76
CA CYS A 170 13.90 5.61 -44.23
C CYS A 170 13.83 6.74 -43.17
N MET A 171 12.74 6.82 -42.38
CA MET A 171 12.53 7.89 -41.39
C MET A 171 13.03 7.56 -39.98
N ARG A 172 13.92 6.57 -39.84
CA ARG A 172 14.40 6.07 -38.54
C ARG A 172 14.99 7.18 -37.67
N ASP A 173 15.85 8.02 -38.23
CA ASP A 173 16.54 9.07 -37.46
C ASP A 173 15.58 10.16 -36.97
N ASN A 174 14.56 10.51 -37.76
CA ASN A 174 13.52 11.45 -37.35
C ASN A 174 12.72 10.93 -36.14
N PHE A 175 12.35 9.66 -36.14
CA PHE A 175 11.64 9.03 -35.01
C PHE A 175 12.51 8.88 -33.77
N ILE A 176 13.82 8.60 -33.94
CA ILE A 176 14.77 8.57 -32.81
C ILE A 176 14.87 9.96 -32.17
N GLU A 177 14.98 11.01 -32.98
CA GLU A 177 15.05 12.39 -32.50
C GLU A 177 13.73 12.83 -31.83
N LEU A 178 12.58 12.45 -32.39
CA LEU A 178 11.26 12.70 -31.79
C LEU A 178 11.13 12.03 -30.40
N ASN A 179 11.60 10.79 -30.27
CA ASN A 179 11.57 10.08 -29.00
C ASN A 179 12.53 10.70 -27.98
N ARG A 180 13.73 11.11 -28.41
CA ARG A 180 14.68 11.84 -27.57
C ARG A 180 14.10 13.17 -27.08
N ARG A 181 13.44 13.95 -27.94
CA ARG A 181 12.80 15.22 -27.56
C ARG A 181 11.68 15.01 -26.55
N SER A 182 10.85 13.99 -26.75
CA SER A 182 9.77 13.64 -25.83
C SER A 182 10.31 13.29 -24.45
N LEU A 183 11.40 12.50 -24.38
CA LEU A 183 12.08 12.19 -23.12
C LEU A 183 12.63 13.44 -22.42
N VAL A 184 13.32 14.32 -23.15
CA VAL A 184 13.94 15.54 -22.58
C VAL A 184 12.90 16.55 -22.11
N SER A 185 11.82 16.75 -22.87
CA SER A 185 10.73 17.69 -22.52
C SER A 185 9.93 17.26 -21.28
N HIS A 186 10.04 16.00 -20.88
CA HIS A 186 9.29 15.39 -19.79
C HIS A 186 10.18 15.01 -18.59
N SER A 187 11.50 15.18 -18.71
CA SER A 187 12.49 14.96 -17.65
C SER A 187 12.94 16.24 -16.92
N ALA A 188 12.50 17.42 -17.39
CA ALA A 188 12.79 18.74 -16.81
C ALA A 188 11.54 19.30 -16.10
#